data_AF-A0ABD0RRS2-F1
#
_entry.id   AF-A0ABD0RRS2-F1
#
_cell.length_a   1.000
_cell.length_b   1.000
_cell.length_c   1.000
_cell.angle_alpha   90.00
_cell.angle_beta   90.00
_cell.angle_gamma   90.00
#
_symmetry.space_group_name_H-M   'P 1'
#
loop_
_entity.id
_entity.type
_entity.pdbx_description
1 polymer ?
#
loop_
_entity_poly.entity_id
_entity_poly.type
_entity_poly.pdbx_seq_one_letter_code
_entity_poly.pdbx_strand_id
1 'polypeptide(L)'
;EHKVLLTGTPLQNTVEELFSLLNFLEPDRFPSESTFMQEFGDLKTEEQVQKLQGILKPMMLRRLKEDVEKNLAPKEETIIEVELTNVQKKYYRAILEKNFAFLSKSGGGGGGGGGGGSNVPNLLNTMMELRKCCNHPYLINGAEEKIMEEFRESHPLDHPEFHLQAMIQAAGKLVLIDKLLPKLKAGGHRVLIFSQMVRCLDILEDYLIQRR
;
A
#
# COMPACT_ATOMS: atom_id res chain seq x y z
N GLU A 1 -27.51 27.00 -12.63
CA GLU A 1 -27.65 25.63 -12.08
C GLU A 1 -26.57 25.44 -11.03
N HIS A 2 -26.93 25.07 -9.79
CA HIS A 2 -25.99 25.00 -8.66
C HIS A 2 -25.08 23.77 -8.75
N LYS A 3 -23.82 23.89 -8.30
CA LYS A 3 -22.85 22.78 -8.25
C LYS A 3 -22.62 22.35 -6.80
N VAL A 4 -22.55 21.04 -6.56
CA VAL A 4 -22.26 20.45 -5.25
C VAL A 4 -21.23 19.33 -5.42
N LEU A 5 -20.19 19.34 -4.59
CA LEU A 5 -19.16 18.29 -4.55
C LEU A 5 -19.24 17.54 -3.21
N LEU A 6 -19.23 16.22 -3.25
CA LEU A 6 -19.18 15.37 -2.06
C LEU A 6 -17.84 14.60 -2.04
N THR A 7 -17.07 14.79 -0.98
CA THR A 7 -15.79 14.09 -0.76
C THR A 7 -15.58 13.83 0.72
N GLY A 8 -15.03 12.66 1.05
CA GLY A 8 -14.61 12.33 2.42
C GLY A 8 -13.24 12.89 2.78
N THR A 9 -12.48 13.35 1.78
CA THR A 9 -11.05 13.67 1.85
C THR A 9 -10.72 14.76 0.82
N PRO A 10 -11.11 16.02 1.08
CA PRO A 10 -11.04 17.09 0.08
C PRO A 10 -9.62 17.53 -0.31
N LEU A 11 -8.61 17.18 0.48
CA LEU A 11 -7.23 17.63 0.31
C LEU A 11 -6.31 16.41 0.26
N GLN A 12 -6.51 15.55 -0.75
CA GLN A 12 -6.05 14.17 -0.63
C GLN A 12 -4.60 13.97 -1.08
N ASN A 13 -4.09 14.68 -2.09
CA ASN A 13 -2.69 14.51 -2.50
C ASN A 13 -1.95 15.82 -2.79
N THR A 14 -2.55 16.78 -3.49
CA THR A 14 -1.82 17.98 -3.93
C THR A 14 -2.67 19.26 -3.99
N VAL A 15 -2.02 20.43 -4.05
CA VAL A 15 -2.70 21.75 -4.16
C VAL A 15 -3.35 21.93 -5.54
N GLU A 16 -2.81 21.28 -6.56
CA GLU A 16 -3.35 21.23 -7.92
C GLU A 16 -4.72 20.52 -7.97
N GLU A 17 -4.89 19.42 -7.22
CA GLU A 17 -6.18 18.74 -7.09
C GLU A 17 -7.21 19.69 -6.46
N LEU A 18 -6.80 20.44 -5.43
CA LEU A 18 -7.66 21.43 -4.78
C LEU A 18 -8.09 22.53 -5.75
N PHE A 19 -7.17 23.06 -6.57
CA PHE A 19 -7.50 24.03 -7.61
C PHE A 19 -8.57 23.48 -8.56
N SER A 20 -8.40 22.24 -9.02
CA SER A 20 -9.33 21.60 -9.95
C SER A 20 -10.76 21.54 -9.39
N LEU A 21 -10.90 21.24 -8.09
CA LEU A 21 -12.19 21.25 -7.40
C LEU A 21 -12.77 22.67 -7.28
N LEU A 22 -11.94 23.65 -6.96
CA LEU A 22 -12.36 25.05 -6.80
C LEU A 22 -12.76 25.69 -8.13
N ASN A 23 -11.98 25.48 -9.20
CA ASN A 23 -12.31 25.92 -10.55
C ASN A 23 -13.59 25.27 -11.06
N PHE A 24 -13.81 23.99 -10.76
CA PHE A 24 -15.08 23.35 -11.10
C PHE A 24 -16.27 24.03 -10.40
N LEU A 25 -16.16 24.37 -9.11
CA LEU A 25 -17.23 25.00 -8.34
C LEU A 25 -17.47 26.46 -8.77
N GLU A 26 -16.41 27.28 -8.85
CA GLU A 26 -16.45 28.71 -9.16
C GLU A 26 -15.37 29.09 -10.18
N PRO A 27 -15.57 28.80 -11.49
CA PRO A 27 -14.53 29.01 -12.51
C PRO A 27 -14.15 30.49 -12.67
N ASP A 28 -15.10 31.41 -12.48
CA ASP A 28 -14.85 32.85 -12.59
C ASP A 28 -13.95 33.38 -11.46
N ARG A 29 -14.00 32.75 -10.28
CA ARG A 29 -13.18 33.12 -9.12
C ARG A 29 -11.80 32.45 -9.17
N PHE A 30 -11.71 31.27 -9.77
CA PHE A 30 -10.47 30.50 -9.90
C PHE A 30 -10.14 30.23 -11.38
N PRO A 31 -9.92 31.26 -12.22
CA PRO A 31 -9.81 31.08 -13.67
C PRO A 31 -8.46 30.51 -14.13
N SER A 32 -7.42 30.55 -13.28
CA SER A 32 -6.04 30.28 -13.66
C SER A 32 -5.33 29.39 -12.63
N GLU A 33 -4.96 28.20 -13.06
CA GLU A 33 -4.17 27.25 -12.25
C GLU A 33 -2.80 27.83 -11.91
N SER A 34 -2.13 28.46 -12.89
CA SER A 34 -0.78 29.01 -12.71
C SER A 34 -0.73 30.10 -11.64
N THR A 35 -1.74 30.97 -11.61
CA THR A 35 -1.87 32.02 -10.59
C THR A 35 -2.13 31.41 -9.22
N PHE A 36 -3.00 30.40 -9.14
CA PHE A 36 -3.29 29.71 -7.90
C PHE A 36 -2.06 28.98 -7.36
N MET A 37 -1.29 28.30 -8.22
CA MET A 37 -0.08 27.59 -7.84
C MET A 37 1.07 28.52 -7.47
N GLN A 38 1.19 29.69 -8.11
CA GLN A 38 2.15 30.71 -7.70
C GLN A 38 1.87 31.21 -6.26
N GLU A 39 0.59 31.28 -5.88
CA GLU A 39 0.17 31.79 -4.59
C GLU A 39 0.13 30.72 -3.49
N PHE A 40 -0.31 29.50 -3.81
CA PHE A 40 -0.59 28.43 -2.83
C PHE A 40 0.19 27.13 -3.08
N GLY A 41 0.91 26.97 -4.19
CA GLY A 41 1.45 25.67 -4.61
C GLY A 41 2.37 24.98 -3.61
N ASP A 42 3.23 25.75 -2.93
CA ASP A 42 4.20 25.21 -1.98
C ASP A 42 3.76 25.27 -0.50
N LEU A 43 2.67 25.98 -0.19
CA LEU A 43 2.18 26.24 1.19
C LEU A 43 3.29 26.46 2.24
N LYS A 44 4.27 27.32 1.93
CA LYS A 44 5.48 27.50 2.74
C LYS A 44 5.25 28.38 3.97
N THR A 45 4.29 29.30 3.92
CA THR A 45 4.03 30.25 5.02
C THR A 45 2.69 30.00 5.69
N GLU A 46 2.62 30.30 6.98
CA GLU A 46 1.37 30.24 7.75
C GLU A 46 0.30 31.17 7.15
N GLU A 47 0.72 32.33 6.62
CA GLU A 47 -0.15 33.31 5.96
C GLU A 47 -0.84 32.71 4.73
N GLN A 48 -0.10 31.96 3.89
CA GLN A 48 -0.67 31.25 2.74
C GLN A 48 -1.72 30.21 3.18
N VAL A 49 -1.42 29.48 4.25
CA VAL A 49 -2.36 28.48 4.83
C VAL A 49 -3.62 29.16 5.36
N GLN A 50 -3.50 30.24 6.13
CA GLN A 50 -4.64 30.98 6.67
C GLN A 50 -5.50 31.59 5.55
N LYS A 51 -4.87 32.13 4.50
CA LYS A 51 -5.57 32.67 3.33
C LYS A 51 -6.35 31.58 2.60
N LEU A 52 -5.73 30.42 2.36
CA LEU A 52 -6.39 29.29 1.72
C LEU A 52 -7.55 28.75 2.57
N GLN A 53 -7.37 28.62 3.89
CA GLN A 53 -8.45 28.25 4.81
C GLN A 53 -9.63 29.23 4.76
N GLY A 54 -9.34 30.53 4.68
CA GLY A 54 -10.36 31.58 4.54
C GLY A 54 -11.18 31.43 3.25
N ILE A 55 -10.54 31.03 2.15
CA ILE A 55 -11.20 30.75 0.87
C ILE A 55 -12.10 29.50 0.98
N LEU A 56 -11.61 28.43 1.62
CA LEU A 56 -12.31 27.15 1.72
C LEU A 56 -13.48 27.19 2.72
N LYS A 57 -13.38 27.95 3.81
CA LYS A 57 -14.37 27.99 4.89
C LYS A 57 -15.82 28.23 4.46
N PRO A 58 -16.15 29.17 3.54
CA PRO A 58 -17.52 29.35 3.07
C PRO A 58 -17.98 28.30 2.03
N MET A 59 -17.04 27.61 1.37
CA MET A 59 -17.35 26.67 0.28
C MET A 59 -17.37 25.20 0.75
N MET A 60 -16.70 24.90 1.86
CA MET A 60 -16.51 23.55 2.36
C MET A 60 -17.10 23.39 3.75
N LEU A 61 -18.11 22.52 3.86
CA LEU A 61 -18.61 22.04 5.14
C LEU A 61 -17.88 20.75 5.53
N ARG A 62 -16.99 20.83 6.52
CA ARG A 62 -16.26 19.68 7.08
C ARG A 62 -16.61 19.53 8.57
N ARG A 63 -16.91 18.30 8.99
CA ARG A 63 -17.14 17.92 10.40
C ARG A 63 -16.24 16.75 10.75
N LEU A 64 -15.64 16.74 11.93
CA LEU A 64 -14.89 15.60 12.44
C LEU A 64 -15.85 14.65 13.17
N LYS A 65 -15.49 13.36 13.27
CA LYS A 65 -16.34 12.39 13.98
C LYS A 65 -16.49 12.75 15.46
N GLU A 66 -15.42 13.26 16.08
CA GLU A 66 -15.42 13.75 17.47
C GLU A 66 -16.36 14.95 17.70
N ASP A 67 -16.57 15.78 16.68
CA ASP A 67 -17.49 16.93 16.75
C ASP A 67 -18.96 16.48 16.81
N VAL A 68 -19.27 15.29 16.28
CA VAL A 68 -20.64 14.85 15.99
C VAL A 68 -21.07 13.66 16.85
N GLU A 69 -20.19 12.70 17.12
CA GLU A 69 -20.53 11.45 17.81
C GLU A 69 -19.70 11.27 19.08
N LYS A 70 -20.23 11.82 20.19
CA LYS A 70 -19.56 11.82 21.51
C LYS A 70 -19.54 10.45 22.20
N ASN A 71 -20.36 9.50 21.75
CA ASN A 71 -20.45 8.17 22.36
C ASN A 71 -19.53 7.14 21.70
N LEU A 72 -18.88 7.48 20.58
CA LEU A 72 -17.95 6.59 19.91
C LEU A 72 -16.61 6.63 20.64
N ALA A 73 -16.14 5.47 21.10
CA ALA A 73 -14.79 5.35 21.64
C ALA A 73 -13.75 5.85 20.62
N PRO A 74 -12.67 6.50 21.07
CA PRO A 74 -11.63 6.97 20.17
C PRO A 74 -11.04 5.80 19.38
N LYS A 75 -10.70 6.04 18.11
CA LYS A 75 -10.01 5.06 17.29
C LYS A 75 -8.61 4.85 17.86
N GLU A 76 -8.31 3.63 18.31
CA GLU A 76 -6.95 3.23 18.63
C GLU A 76 -6.25 2.74 17.35
N GLU A 77 -5.02 3.20 17.15
CA GLU A 77 -4.18 2.81 16.02
C GLU A 77 -2.89 2.20 16.55
N THR A 78 -2.63 0.94 16.16
CA THR A 78 -1.46 0.20 16.59
C THR A 78 -0.73 -0.35 15.38
N ILE A 79 0.55 0.03 15.25
CA ILE A 79 1.43 -0.50 14.22
C ILE A 79 2.11 -1.74 14.79
N ILE A 80 1.88 -2.89 14.15
CA ILE A 80 2.54 -4.15 14.52
C ILE A 80 3.66 -4.40 13.52
N GLU A 81 4.90 -4.32 13.99
CA GLU A 81 6.07 -4.70 13.21
C GLU A 81 6.14 -6.22 13.08
N VAL A 82 6.33 -6.71 11.86
CA VAL A 82 6.33 -8.14 11.54
C VAL A 82 7.62 -8.50 10.85
N GLU A 83 8.32 -9.47 11.43
CA GLU A 83 9.56 -10.01 10.88
C GLU A 83 9.31 -10.83 9.61
N LEU A 84 10.22 -10.74 8.65
CA LEU A 84 10.22 -11.58 7.46
C LEU A 84 10.63 -13.02 7.83
N THR A 85 9.92 -13.99 7.27
CA THR A 85 10.28 -15.41 7.36
C THR A 85 11.58 -15.69 6.60
N ASN A 86 12.21 -16.85 6.83
CA ASN A 86 13.40 -17.25 6.08
C ASN A 86 13.11 -17.37 4.57
N VAL A 87 11.93 -17.86 4.22
CA VAL A 87 11.44 -17.90 2.83
C VAL A 87 11.36 -16.48 2.26
N GLN A 88 10.70 -15.55 2.94
CA GLN A 88 10.63 -14.16 2.51
C GLN A 88 12.02 -13.54 2.37
N LYS A 89 12.92 -13.73 3.34
CA LYS A 89 14.31 -13.22 3.27
C LYS A 89 15.06 -13.73 2.05
N LYS A 90 14.91 -15.02 1.71
CA LYS A 90 15.50 -15.64 0.50
C LYS A 90 14.98 -14.98 -0.77
N TYR A 91 13.66 -14.85 -0.94
CA TYR A 91 13.08 -14.20 -2.12
C TYR A 91 13.39 -12.70 -2.17
N TYR A 92 13.36 -12.01 -1.04
CA TYR A 92 13.68 -10.58 -0.93
C TYR A 92 15.12 -10.30 -1.40
N ARG A 93 16.09 -11.09 -0.94
CA ARG A 93 17.48 -11.02 -1.43
C ARG A 93 17.58 -11.31 -2.92
N ALA A 94 16.95 -12.38 -3.41
CA ALA A 94 16.97 -12.71 -4.83
C ALA A 94 16.37 -11.61 -5.73
N ILE A 95 15.31 -10.93 -5.28
CA ILE A 95 14.72 -9.78 -5.98
C ILE A 95 15.71 -8.61 -6.04
N LEU A 96 16.38 -8.30 -4.92
CA LEU A 96 17.39 -7.23 -4.88
C LEU A 96 18.61 -7.56 -5.75
N GLU A 97 19.13 -8.78 -5.66
CA GLU A 97 20.34 -9.22 -6.37
C GLU A 97 20.15 -9.25 -7.88
N LYS A 98 19.00 -9.70 -8.38
CA LYS A 98 18.67 -9.65 -9.82
C LYS A 98 18.74 -8.22 -10.37
N ASN A 99 18.32 -7.25 -9.56
CA ASN A 99 18.41 -5.84 -9.92
C ASN A 99 19.82 -5.30 -9.80
N PHE A 100 20.56 -5.66 -8.74
CA PHE A 100 21.95 -5.26 -8.57
C PHE A 100 22.85 -5.76 -9.71
N ALA A 101 22.69 -7.01 -10.15
CA ALA A 101 23.43 -7.56 -11.28
C ALA A 101 23.10 -6.87 -12.62
N PHE A 102 21.91 -6.27 -12.75
CA PHE A 102 21.51 -5.50 -13.93
C PHE A 102 21.99 -4.04 -13.86
N LEU A 103 21.89 -3.42 -12.68
CA LEU A 103 22.37 -2.06 -12.41
C LEU A 103 23.89 -1.95 -12.46
N SER A 104 24.62 -2.96 -11.98
CA SER A 104 26.08 -3.01 -12.07
C SER A 104 26.56 -3.16 -13.51
N LYS A 105 25.79 -3.83 -14.37
CA LYS A 105 26.03 -3.91 -15.82
C LYS A 105 25.71 -2.59 -16.53
N SER A 106 24.77 -1.78 -16.04
CA SER A 106 24.46 -0.45 -16.60
C SER A 106 25.29 0.69 -16.01
N GLY A 107 25.93 0.50 -14.85
CA GLY A 107 26.71 1.52 -14.14
C GLY A 107 28.23 1.41 -14.33
N GLY A 108 28.73 0.42 -15.07
CA GLY A 108 30.16 0.12 -15.22
C GLY A 108 30.77 0.44 -16.60
N GLY A 109 30.11 1.23 -17.44
CA GLY A 109 30.52 1.47 -18.83
C GLY A 109 30.74 2.94 -19.16
N GLY A 110 31.70 3.59 -18.51
CA GLY A 110 32.23 4.86 -18.98
C GLY A 110 33.11 4.64 -20.20
N GLY A 111 32.59 4.96 -21.39
CA GLY A 111 33.40 5.22 -22.59
C GLY A 111 32.99 4.44 -23.83
N GLY A 112 32.32 5.11 -24.77
CA GLY A 112 32.29 4.70 -26.17
C GLY A 112 30.93 4.65 -26.84
N GLY A 113 30.45 5.82 -27.28
CA GLY A 113 29.73 6.06 -28.54
C GLY A 113 28.65 5.09 -29.04
N GLY A 114 27.44 5.61 -29.22
CA GLY A 114 26.51 5.11 -30.23
C GLY A 114 25.07 5.05 -29.75
N GLY A 115 24.18 5.78 -30.44
CA GLY A 115 22.79 5.97 -30.05
C GLY A 115 21.96 4.69 -29.97
N GLY A 116 21.03 4.67 -29.02
CA GLY A 116 19.99 3.68 -28.84
C GLY A 116 19.32 3.91 -27.50
N GLY A 117 18.07 4.39 -27.51
CA GLY A 117 17.32 4.78 -26.30
C GLY A 117 17.41 3.71 -25.21
N SER A 118 18.13 4.03 -24.14
CA SER A 118 18.34 3.14 -23.01
C SER A 118 17.02 3.03 -22.23
N ASN A 119 16.33 1.92 -22.42
CA ASN A 119 15.27 1.45 -21.53
C ASN A 119 15.78 1.50 -20.08
N VAL A 120 15.41 2.54 -19.33
CA VAL A 120 15.52 2.54 -17.87
C VAL A 120 14.74 1.30 -17.39
N PRO A 121 15.39 0.29 -16.78
CA PRO A 121 14.69 -0.88 -16.28
C PRO A 121 13.74 -0.43 -15.18
N ASN A 122 12.52 -0.92 -15.24
CA ASN A 122 11.39 -0.43 -14.47
C ASN A 122 11.59 -0.68 -12.96
N LEU A 123 12.28 0.23 -12.25
CA LEU A 123 12.48 0.21 -10.78
C LEU A 123 11.16 0.03 -10.02
N LEU A 124 10.05 0.53 -10.60
CA LEU A 124 8.70 0.33 -10.08
C LEU A 124 8.33 -1.16 -10.02
N ASN A 125 8.77 -1.97 -10.97
CA ASN A 125 8.54 -3.42 -10.98
C ASN A 125 9.25 -4.09 -9.79
N THR A 126 10.48 -3.68 -9.48
CA THR A 126 11.23 -4.18 -8.33
C THR A 126 10.57 -3.84 -7.00
N MET A 127 10.15 -2.58 -6.82
CA MET A 127 9.42 -2.18 -5.62
C MET A 127 8.11 -2.96 -5.48
N MET A 128 7.41 -3.21 -6.58
CA MET A 128 6.20 -4.03 -6.59
C MET A 128 6.47 -5.50 -6.21
N GLU A 129 7.55 -6.11 -6.70
CA GLU A 129 7.96 -7.47 -6.30
C GLU A 129 8.37 -7.54 -4.82
N LEU A 130 9.06 -6.53 -4.30
CA LEU A 130 9.36 -6.45 -2.87
C LEU A 130 8.09 -6.31 -2.03
N ARG A 131 7.12 -5.48 -2.47
CA ARG A 131 5.80 -5.38 -1.81
C ARG A 131 5.05 -6.69 -1.82
N LYS A 132 5.06 -7.43 -2.94
CA LYS A 132 4.49 -8.78 -3.04
C LYS A 132 5.14 -9.72 -2.03
N CYS A 133 6.49 -9.78 -2.02
CA CYS A 133 7.26 -10.60 -1.09
C CYS A 133 6.90 -10.33 0.38
N CYS A 134 6.82 -9.06 0.78
CA CYS A 134 6.47 -8.65 2.14
C CYS A 134 5.00 -8.98 2.52
N ASN A 135 4.10 -9.07 1.55
CA ASN A 135 2.72 -9.49 1.78
C ASN A 135 2.63 -11.02 1.89
N HIS A 136 3.00 -11.74 0.82
CA HIS A 136 3.07 -13.18 0.79
C HIS A 136 3.93 -13.65 -0.42
N PRO A 137 4.91 -14.56 -0.24
CA PRO A 137 5.73 -15.05 -1.36
C PRO A 137 4.94 -15.65 -2.53
N TYR A 138 3.76 -16.24 -2.31
CA TYR A 138 2.92 -16.81 -3.38
C TYR A 138 2.40 -15.77 -4.40
N LEU A 139 2.51 -14.48 -4.06
CA LEU A 139 2.23 -13.41 -5.02
C LEU A 139 3.31 -13.28 -6.10
N ILE A 140 4.49 -13.89 -5.88
CA ILE A 140 5.59 -13.95 -6.83
C ILE A 140 5.39 -15.17 -7.72
N ASN A 141 5.48 -14.96 -9.04
CA ASN A 141 5.25 -16.01 -10.02
C ASN A 141 6.25 -17.17 -9.86
N GLY A 142 5.73 -18.40 -9.77
CA GLY A 142 6.54 -19.62 -9.63
C GLY A 142 7.16 -19.83 -8.25
N ALA A 143 6.84 -18.96 -7.27
CA ALA A 143 7.39 -19.09 -5.92
C ALA A 143 6.63 -20.11 -5.08
N GLU A 144 5.32 -20.23 -5.28
CA GLU A 144 4.46 -21.15 -4.54
C GLU A 144 4.90 -22.60 -4.74
N GLU A 145 5.06 -23.04 -5.99
CA GLU A 145 5.46 -24.41 -6.31
C GLU A 145 6.81 -24.76 -5.68
N LYS A 146 7.79 -23.84 -5.77
CA LYS A 146 9.11 -24.02 -5.17
C LYS A 146 9.08 -24.06 -3.65
N ILE A 147 8.28 -23.20 -3.02
CA ILE A 147 8.13 -23.20 -1.55
C ILE A 147 7.50 -24.52 -1.11
N MET A 148 6.51 -25.01 -1.84
CA MET A 148 5.85 -26.28 -1.56
C MET A 148 6.79 -27.48 -1.73
N GLU A 149 7.65 -27.47 -2.75
CA GLU A 149 8.71 -28.46 -2.94
C GLU A 149 9.72 -28.45 -1.78
N GLU A 150 10.25 -27.27 -1.43
CA GLU A 150 11.21 -27.12 -0.31
C GLU A 150 10.58 -27.52 1.04
N PHE A 151 9.30 -27.22 1.23
CA PHE A 151 8.57 -27.60 2.44
C PHE A 151 8.37 -29.12 2.53
N ARG A 152 8.19 -29.79 1.39
CA ARG A 152 8.05 -31.25 1.29
C ARG A 152 9.34 -31.99 1.65
N GLU A 153 10.50 -31.43 1.32
CA GLU A 153 11.78 -32.03 1.68
C GLU A 153 12.01 -32.06 3.20
N SER A 154 11.39 -31.14 3.92
CA SER A 154 11.56 -30.97 5.37
C SER A 154 10.41 -31.53 6.22
N HIS A 155 9.28 -31.92 5.60
CA HIS A 155 8.08 -32.38 6.31
C HIS A 155 7.43 -33.60 5.63
N PRO A 156 6.96 -34.61 6.39
CA PRO A 156 6.25 -35.76 5.83
C PRO A 156 4.96 -35.35 5.09
N LEU A 157 4.71 -35.97 3.93
CA LEU A 157 3.54 -35.73 3.08
C LEU A 157 2.20 -36.05 3.77
N ASP A 158 2.20 -36.95 4.75
CA ASP A 158 0.99 -37.42 5.42
C ASP A 158 0.45 -36.45 6.48
N HIS A 159 1.00 -35.23 6.58
CA HIS A 159 0.48 -34.23 7.50
C HIS A 159 -0.87 -33.69 6.99
N PRO A 160 -1.99 -33.84 7.73
CA PRO A 160 -3.33 -33.45 7.28
C PRO A 160 -3.47 -31.97 6.90
N GLU A 161 -2.57 -31.12 7.40
CA GLU A 161 -2.53 -29.68 7.18
C GLU A 161 -1.25 -29.22 6.43
N PHE A 162 -0.61 -30.10 5.65
CA PHE A 162 0.66 -29.79 4.98
C PHE A 162 0.60 -28.46 4.19
N HIS A 163 -0.43 -28.30 3.35
CA HIS A 163 -0.63 -27.11 2.52
C HIS A 163 -0.87 -25.85 3.37
N LEU A 164 -1.71 -25.95 4.39
CA LEU A 164 -2.00 -24.85 5.32
C LEU A 164 -0.75 -24.39 6.06
N GLN A 165 0.05 -25.34 6.57
CA GLN A 165 1.28 -25.04 7.29
C GLN A 165 2.33 -24.41 6.39
N ALA A 166 2.50 -24.91 5.16
CA ALA A 166 3.41 -24.31 4.18
C ALA A 166 3.02 -22.86 3.86
N MET A 167 1.74 -22.59 3.67
CA MET A 167 1.22 -21.25 3.41
C MET A 167 1.46 -20.31 4.61
N ILE A 168 1.07 -20.72 5.81
CA ILE A 168 1.25 -19.91 7.03
C ILE A 168 2.73 -19.58 7.24
N GLN A 169 3.61 -20.59 7.18
CA GLN A 169 5.04 -20.42 7.46
C GLN A 169 5.79 -19.67 6.35
N ALA A 170 5.21 -19.56 5.17
CA ALA A 170 5.80 -18.78 4.08
C ALA A 170 5.82 -17.28 4.37
N ALA A 171 4.88 -16.73 5.14
CA ALA A 171 4.76 -15.28 5.33
C ALA A 171 4.54 -14.85 6.79
N GLY A 172 5.37 -13.93 7.29
CA GLY A 172 5.33 -13.49 8.69
C GLY A 172 4.00 -12.84 9.07
N LYS A 173 3.38 -12.11 8.13
CA LYS A 173 2.05 -11.52 8.33
C LYS A 173 0.98 -12.59 8.51
N LEU A 174 1.05 -13.67 7.75
CA LEU A 174 0.09 -14.77 7.86
C LEU A 174 0.30 -15.56 9.16
N VAL A 175 1.55 -15.76 9.60
CA VAL A 175 1.85 -16.27 10.96
C VAL A 175 1.23 -15.41 12.06
N LEU A 176 1.28 -14.07 11.92
CA LEU A 176 0.64 -13.17 12.89
C LEU A 176 -0.89 -13.29 12.86
N ILE A 177 -1.48 -13.27 11.67
CA ILE A 177 -2.93 -13.42 11.46
C ILE A 177 -3.41 -14.75 12.06
N ASP A 178 -2.65 -15.83 11.87
CA ASP A 178 -2.93 -17.16 12.41
C ASP A 178 -2.98 -17.19 13.94
N LYS A 179 -2.16 -16.39 14.60
CA LYS A 179 -2.16 -16.25 16.07
C LYS A 179 -3.21 -15.26 16.58
N LEU A 180 -3.53 -14.23 15.80
CA LEU A 180 -4.38 -13.11 16.23
C LEU A 180 -5.87 -13.40 16.05
N LEU A 181 -6.27 -13.93 14.90
CA LEU A 181 -7.68 -14.15 14.59
C LEU A 181 -8.38 -15.11 15.57
N PRO A 182 -7.78 -16.23 16.03
CA PRO A 182 -8.42 -17.10 17.02
C PRO A 182 -8.69 -16.39 18.35
N LYS A 183 -7.77 -15.54 18.81
CA LYS A 183 -7.92 -14.75 20.05
C LYS A 183 -9.05 -13.74 19.91
N LEU A 184 -9.10 -13.03 18.79
CA LEU A 184 -10.16 -12.06 18.53
C LEU A 184 -11.53 -12.73 18.42
N LYS A 185 -11.61 -13.88 17.76
CA LYS A 185 -12.84 -14.68 17.65
C LYS A 185 -13.30 -15.18 19.02
N ALA A 186 -12.38 -15.69 19.85
CA ALA A 186 -12.70 -16.11 21.22
C ALA A 186 -13.20 -14.95 22.10
N GLY A 187 -12.69 -13.74 21.87
CA GLY A 187 -13.18 -12.50 22.49
C GLY A 187 -14.49 -11.96 21.90
N GLY A 188 -15.08 -12.61 20.90
CA GLY A 188 -16.33 -12.17 20.25
C GLY A 188 -16.18 -10.98 19.30
N HIS A 189 -14.95 -10.63 18.92
CA HIS A 189 -14.67 -9.53 17.99
C HIS A 189 -14.93 -9.91 16.54
N ARG A 190 -15.24 -8.91 15.71
CA ARG A 190 -15.34 -9.03 14.25
C ARG A 190 -14.23 -8.21 13.61
N VAL A 191 -13.61 -8.76 12.56
CA VAL A 191 -12.40 -8.19 11.94
C VAL A 191 -12.68 -7.86 10.47
N LEU A 192 -12.24 -6.69 10.03
CA LEU A 192 -12.17 -6.31 8.62
C LEU A 192 -10.70 -6.27 8.21
N ILE A 193 -10.34 -6.98 7.15
CA ILE A 193 -8.98 -7.03 6.61
C ILE A 193 -8.98 -6.33 5.26
N PHE A 194 -8.07 -5.38 5.09
CA PHE A 194 -7.89 -4.63 3.84
C PHE A 194 -6.53 -4.96 3.22
N SER A 195 -6.51 -5.09 1.90
CA SER A 195 -5.29 -5.27 1.11
C SER A 195 -5.41 -4.49 -0.20
N GLN A 196 -4.30 -3.91 -0.64
CA GLN A 196 -4.20 -3.24 -1.95
C GLN A 196 -4.06 -4.24 -3.12
N MET A 197 -3.72 -5.50 -2.84
CA MET A 197 -3.54 -6.55 -3.84
C MET A 197 -4.68 -7.56 -3.72
N VAL A 198 -5.51 -7.69 -4.76
CA VAL A 198 -6.64 -8.64 -4.80
C VAL A 198 -6.16 -10.07 -4.56
N ARG A 199 -5.09 -10.49 -5.23
CA ARG A 199 -4.49 -11.83 -5.03
C ARG A 199 -4.04 -12.14 -3.60
N CYS A 200 -3.80 -11.12 -2.77
CA CYS A 200 -3.50 -11.33 -1.36
C CYS A 200 -4.76 -11.71 -0.56
N LEU A 201 -5.93 -11.22 -0.98
CA LEU A 201 -7.22 -11.60 -0.42
C LEU A 201 -7.57 -13.04 -0.80
N ASP A 202 -7.25 -13.49 -2.01
CA ASP A 202 -7.42 -14.89 -2.43
C ASP A 202 -6.64 -15.85 -1.50
N ILE A 203 -5.37 -15.52 -1.19
CA ILE A 203 -4.55 -16.30 -0.23
C ILE A 203 -5.19 -16.31 1.17
N LEU A 204 -5.73 -15.18 1.62
CA LEU A 204 -6.40 -15.11 2.92
C LEU A 204 -7.72 -15.90 2.93
N GLU A 205 -8.45 -15.93 1.81
CA GLU A 205 -9.64 -16.76 1.63
C GLU A 205 -9.28 -18.25 1.76
N ASP A 206 -8.27 -18.72 1.02
CA ASP A 206 -7.79 -20.11 1.10
C ASP A 206 -7.38 -20.48 2.52
N TYR A 207 -6.62 -19.61 3.20
CA TYR A 207 -6.25 -19.78 4.59
C TYR A 207 -7.48 -19.90 5.51
N LEU A 208 -8.47 -19.03 5.37
CA LEU A 208 -9.68 -19.03 6.20
C LEU A 208 -10.57 -20.25 5.95
N ILE A 209 -10.65 -20.73 4.71
CA ILE A 209 -11.39 -21.95 4.35
C ILE A 209 -10.72 -23.18 4.98
N GLN A 210 -9.40 -23.29 4.89
CA GLN A 210 -8.65 -24.43 5.43
C GLN A 210 -8.61 -24.45 6.97
N ARG A 211 -8.72 -23.27 7.62
CA ARG A 211 -8.78 -23.15 9.09
C ARG A 211 -10.16 -23.44 9.69
N ARG A 212 -11.21 -23.56 8.87
CA ARG A 212 -12.60 -23.71 9.32
C ARG A 212 -12.88 -25.12 9.84
#